data_AF-A0A3D0M1E9-F1
#
_entry.id   AF-A0A3D0M1E9-F1
#
_cell.length_a   1.000
_cell.length_b   1.000
_cell.length_c   1.000
_cell.angle_alpha   90.00
_cell.angle_beta   90.00
_cell.angle_gamma   90.00
#
_symmetry.space_group_name_H-M   'P 1'
#
loop_
_entity.id
_entity.type
_entity.pdbx_description
1 polymer ?
#
loop_
_entity_poly.entity_id
_entity_poly.type
_entity_poly.pdbx_seq_one_letter_code
_entity_poly.pdbx_strand_id
1 'polypeptide(L)'
;MKAVYEWKSGFAEAAQNYISLKHQTGMKFEIQERYLRHFDTFYYSNGFEGSTLTKEIVNDFIYDPNERPVSHHNKEVVMRDFAIYLPDRGYHAYVTEVKTVLPRCKFIPHIFTDDETAGCSQP
;
A
#
# COMPACT_ATOMS: atom_id res chain seq x y z
N MET A 1 9.18 -15.10 14.51
CA MET A 1 9.90 -13.88 14.93
C MET A 1 9.62 -12.82 13.86
N LYS A 2 8.88 -11.74 14.18
CA LYS A 2 8.74 -10.63 13.22
C LYS A 2 10.12 -9.98 13.10
N ALA A 3 10.70 -9.96 11.92
CA ALA A 3 11.93 -9.21 11.68
C ALA A 3 11.67 -7.75 12.06
N VAL A 4 12.46 -7.22 13.00
CA VAL A 4 12.44 -5.80 13.34
C VAL A 4 12.97 -5.07 12.12
N TYR A 5 12.11 -4.33 11.42
CA TYR A 5 12.55 -3.46 10.35
C TYR A 5 13.22 -2.23 10.96
N GLU A 6 14.44 -1.94 10.54
CA GLU A 6 15.17 -0.74 10.96
C GLU A 6 14.79 0.43 10.04
N TRP A 7 14.11 1.43 10.61
CA TRP A 7 13.69 2.63 9.90
C TRP A 7 14.85 3.63 9.78
N LYS A 8 15.08 4.16 8.59
CA LYS A 8 16.28 4.97 8.28
C LYS A 8 15.99 6.37 7.76
N SER A 9 14.79 6.62 7.23
CA SER A 9 14.42 7.92 6.68
C SER A 9 14.05 8.94 7.77
N GLY A 10 14.03 10.23 7.40
CA GLY A 10 13.50 11.30 8.26
C GLY A 10 12.01 11.15 8.62
N PHE A 11 11.30 10.22 7.97
CA PHE A 11 9.91 9.88 8.26
C PHE A 11 9.75 8.67 9.18
N ALA A 12 10.84 8.08 9.68
CA ALA A 12 10.84 6.88 10.52
C ALA A 12 9.87 6.97 11.70
N GLU A 13 9.91 8.07 12.46
CA GLU A 13 9.03 8.28 13.61
C GLU A 13 7.57 8.46 13.18
N ALA A 14 7.33 9.29 12.16
CA ALA A 14 6.00 9.54 11.62
C ALA A 14 5.34 8.26 11.08
N ALA A 15 6.09 7.43 10.35
CA ALA A 15 5.62 6.16 9.80
C ALA A 15 5.27 5.16 10.91
N GLN A 16 6.12 4.99 11.92
CA GLN A 16 5.85 4.10 13.05
C GLN A 16 4.62 4.53 13.86
N ASN A 17 4.48 5.83 14.11
CA ASN A 17 3.32 6.39 14.78
C ASN A 17 2.04 6.18 13.95
N TYR A 18 2.11 6.40 12.64
CA TYR A 18 0.99 6.18 11.73
C TYR A 18 0.55 4.71 11.68
N ILE A 19 1.49 3.77 11.58
CA ILE A 19 1.22 2.32 11.64
C ILE A 19 0.55 1.95 12.97
N SER A 20 1.07 2.46 14.08
CA SER A 20 0.54 2.20 15.42
C SER A 20 -0.89 2.73 15.56
N LEU A 21 -1.19 3.91 15.00
CA LEU A 21 -2.54 4.47 14.96
C LEU A 21 -3.48 3.59 14.14
N LYS A 22 -3.04 3.12 12.97
CA LYS A 22 -3.88 2.28 12.10
C LYS A 22 -4.15 0.90 12.71
N HIS A 23 -3.20 0.30 13.41
CA HIS A 23 -3.43 -0.95 14.14
C HIS A 23 -4.48 -0.82 15.25
N GLN A 24 -4.57 0.33 15.91
CA GLN A 24 -5.60 0.59 16.92
C GLN A 24 -7.01 0.66 16.33
N THR A 25 -7.15 0.94 15.03
CA THR A 25 -8.46 0.98 14.34
C THR A 25 -9.02 -0.40 13.98
N GLY A 26 -8.27 -1.48 14.23
CA GLY A 26 -8.69 -2.86 13.92
C GLY A 26 -8.67 -3.22 12.42
N MET A 27 -8.19 -2.32 11.56
CA MET A 27 -8.07 -2.58 10.13
C MET A 27 -6.84 -3.45 9.80
N LYS A 28 -6.97 -4.36 8.83
CA LYS A 28 -5.84 -5.10 8.26
C LYS A 28 -4.91 -4.11 7.55
N PHE A 29 -3.75 -3.86 8.14
CA PHE A 29 -2.80 -2.83 7.68
C PHE A 29 -1.45 -3.41 7.21
N GLU A 30 -1.34 -4.73 7.10
CA GLU A 30 -0.07 -5.42 6.81
C GLU A 30 0.51 -5.05 5.43
N ILE A 31 -0.35 -4.86 4.43
CA ILE A 31 0.07 -4.50 3.07
C ILE A 31 0.55 -3.04 3.03
N GLN A 32 -0.18 -2.14 3.69
CA GLN A 32 0.13 -0.72 3.77
C GLN A 32 1.41 -0.48 4.57
N GLU A 33 1.59 -1.21 5.68
CA GLU A 33 2.85 -1.23 6.44
C GLU A 33 4.03 -1.63 5.55
N ARG A 34 3.87 -2.65 4.70
CA ARG A 34 4.91 -3.05 3.75
C ARG A 34 5.24 -1.92 2.76
N TYR A 35 4.24 -1.21 2.23
CA TYR A 35 4.49 -0.06 1.36
C TYR A 35 5.23 1.07 2.08
N LEU A 36 4.90 1.35 3.34
CA LEU A 36 5.61 2.36 4.13
C LEU A 36 7.07 1.98 4.41
N ARG A 37 7.37 0.70 4.65
CA ARG A 37 8.76 0.21 4.77
C ARG A 37 9.53 0.35 3.45
N HIS A 38 8.90 -0.02 2.34
CA HIS A 38 9.49 0.18 1.02
C HIS A 38 9.73 1.66 0.73
N PHE A 39 8.81 2.54 1.12
CA PHE A 39 8.98 3.99 1.01
C PHE A 39 10.16 4.49 1.85
N ASP A 40 10.30 4.05 3.10
CA ASP A 40 11.44 4.40 3.96
C ASP A 40 12.78 4.00 3.34
N THR A 41 12.87 2.77 2.82
CA THR A 41 14.07 2.29 2.11
C THR A 41 14.32 3.09 0.83
N PHE A 42 13.28 3.37 0.05
CA PHE A 42 13.38 4.19 -1.17
C PHE A 42 13.87 5.60 -0.85
N TYR A 43 13.31 6.24 0.18
CA TYR A 43 13.67 7.60 0.57
C TYR A 43 15.14 7.68 0.99
N TYR A 44 15.57 6.74 1.84
CA TYR A 44 16.96 6.64 2.28
C TYR A 44 17.92 6.30 1.13
N SER A 45 17.56 5.36 0.25
CA SER A 45 18.42 4.90 -0.85
C SER A 45 18.63 5.96 -1.93
N ASN A 46 17.69 6.89 -2.11
CA ASN A 46 17.84 8.03 -3.01
C ASN A 46 18.62 9.19 -2.38
N GLY A 47 19.04 9.06 -1.12
CA GLY A 47 19.75 10.12 -0.41
C GLY A 47 18.89 11.35 -0.14
N PHE A 48 17.57 11.20 -0.09
CA PHE A 48 16.70 12.30 0.31
C PHE A 48 16.87 12.56 1.80
N GLU A 49 17.02 13.83 2.14
CA GLU A 49 17.17 14.30 3.52
C GLU A 49 16.11 15.36 3.83
N GLY A 50 15.66 15.37 5.08
CA GLY A 50 14.71 16.35 5.60
C GLY A 50 13.32 15.79 5.88
N SER A 51 12.39 16.72 6.07
CA SER A 51 11.01 16.48 6.51
C SER A 51 9.97 16.87 5.45
N THR A 52 10.40 16.99 4.19
CA THR A 52 9.57 17.44 3.08
C THR A 52 9.30 16.28 2.12
N LEU A 53 8.02 16.00 1.89
CA LEU A 53 7.54 15.04 0.92
C LEU A 53 7.05 15.80 -0.32
N THR A 54 7.85 15.85 -1.38
CA THR A 54 7.50 16.55 -2.62
C THR A 54 6.71 15.66 -3.57
N LYS A 55 6.04 16.30 -4.54
CA LYS A 55 5.30 15.60 -5.60
C LYS A 55 6.19 14.64 -6.40
N GLU A 56 7.45 15.01 -6.65
CA GLU A 56 8.41 14.21 -7.41
C GLU A 56 8.75 12.92 -6.67
N ILE A 57 9.12 13.02 -5.39
CA ILE A 57 9.43 11.85 -4.54
C ILE A 57 8.25 10.88 -4.47
N VAL A 58 7.03 11.41 -4.32
CA VAL A 58 5.82 10.60 -4.24
C VAL A 58 5.53 9.91 -5.57
N ASN A 59 5.64 10.61 -6.70
CA ASN A 59 5.40 10.02 -8.01
C ASN A 59 6.45 8.96 -8.36
N ASP A 60 7.73 9.23 -8.09
CA ASP A 60 8.82 8.30 -8.37
C ASP A 60 8.66 7.00 -7.57
N PHE A 61 8.16 7.09 -6.34
CA PHE A 61 7.85 5.90 -5.53
C PHE A 61 6.60 5.14 -6.02
N ILE A 62 5.55 5.86 -6.46
CA ILE A 62 4.27 5.26 -6.86
C ILE A 62 4.37 4.57 -8.21
N TYR A 63 4.92 5.23 -9.23
CA TYR A 63 4.79 4.83 -10.64
C TYR A 63 5.99 4.04 -11.14
N ASP A 64 6.27 2.89 -10.52
CA ASP A 64 7.27 1.95 -11.03
C ASP A 64 6.71 1.24 -12.29
N PRO A 65 7.41 1.29 -13.44
CA PRO A 65 6.92 0.72 -14.70
C PRO A 65 6.80 -0.82 -14.67
N ASN A 66 7.46 -1.50 -13.73
CA ASN A 66 7.42 -2.95 -13.58
C ASN A 66 6.28 -3.41 -12.65
N GLU A 67 5.61 -2.46 -11.99
CA GLU A 67 4.51 -2.77 -11.07
C GLU A 67 3.16 -2.81 -11.78
N ARG A 68 2.25 -3.59 -11.20
CA ARG A 68 0.87 -3.70 -11.69
C ARG A 68 0.06 -2.46 -11.30
N PRO A 69 -0.99 -2.10 -12.06
CA PRO A 69 -1.88 -0.98 -11.71
C PRO A 69 -2.49 -1.09 -10.30
N VAL A 70 -2.76 -2.31 -9.81
CA VAL A 70 -3.22 -2.54 -8.43
C VAL A 70 -2.21 -2.09 -7.39
N SER A 71 -0.90 -2.26 -7.65
CA SER A 71 0.16 -1.79 -6.78
C SER A 71 0.22 -0.26 -6.79
N HIS A 72 0.14 0.37 -7.97
CA HIS A 72 0.10 1.82 -8.09
C HIS A 72 -1.09 2.41 -7.31
N HIS A 73 -2.30 1.87 -7.51
CA HIS A 73 -3.49 2.29 -6.77
C HIS A 73 -3.31 2.17 -5.25
N ASN A 74 -2.80 1.03 -4.77
CA ASN A 74 -2.56 0.85 -3.34
C ASN A 74 -1.52 1.83 -2.79
N LYS A 75 -0.45 2.09 -3.53
CA LYS A 75 0.56 3.08 -3.16
C LYS A 75 -0.02 4.50 -3.17
N GLU A 76 -0.82 4.88 -4.16
CA GLU A 76 -1.52 6.17 -4.20
C GLU A 76 -2.35 6.39 -2.95
N VAL A 77 -3.18 5.41 -2.57
CA VAL A 77 -4.03 5.48 -1.38
C VAL A 77 -3.20 5.61 -0.10
N VAL A 78 -2.18 4.76 0.07
CA VAL A 78 -1.32 4.77 1.27
C VAL A 78 -0.54 6.07 1.38
N MET A 79 0.07 6.53 0.28
CA MET A 79 0.86 7.76 0.26
C MET A 79 -0.02 9.00 0.44
N ARG A 80 -1.25 9.00 -0.10
CA ARG A 80 -2.23 10.07 0.14
C ARG A 80 -2.60 10.17 1.62
N ASP A 81 -3.01 9.06 2.23
CA ASP A 81 -3.43 9.06 3.63
C ASP A 81 -2.25 9.40 4.56
N PHE A 82 -1.05 8.92 4.24
CA PHE A 82 0.17 9.28 4.96
C PHE A 82 0.51 10.76 4.82
N ALA A 83 0.43 11.32 3.60
CA ALA A 83 0.65 12.74 3.34
C ALA A 83 -0.36 13.65 4.06
N ILE A 84 -1.61 13.19 4.25
CA ILE A 84 -2.61 13.92 5.06
C ILE A 84 -2.25 13.92 6.55
N TYR A 85 -1.62 12.84 7.04
CA TYR A 85 -1.21 12.70 8.43
C TYR A 85 0.05 13.52 8.78
N LEU A 86 0.94 13.76 7.82
CA LEU A 86 2.23 14.41 8.01
C LEU A 86 2.17 15.88 8.52
N PRO A 87 1.32 16.77 7.99
CA PRO A 87 1.20 18.15 8.45
C PRO A 87 0.87 18.30 9.94
N ASP A 88 0.07 17.39 10.49
CA ASP A 88 -0.32 17.38 11.91
C ASP A 88 0.90 17.18 12.86
N ARG A 89 2.01 16.69 12.31
CA ARG A 89 3.28 16.44 13.01
C ARG A 89 4.39 17.42 12.62
N GLY A 90 4.06 18.49 11.88
CA GLY A 90 5.01 19.52 11.46
C GLY A 90 5.80 19.20 10.19
N TYR A 91 5.42 18.17 9.44
CA TYR A 91 6.04 17.82 8.16
C TYR A 91 5.33 18.49 6.99
N HIS A 92 6.08 18.96 6.00
CA HIS A 92 5.48 19.46 4.76
C HIS A 92 5.30 18.30 3.79
N ALA A 93 4.06 18.00 3.41
CA ALA A 93 3.77 16.89 2.53
C ALA A 93 2.83 17.27 1.38
N TYR A 94 3.21 16.86 0.17
CA TYR A 94 2.34 16.89 -0.99
C TYR A 94 1.32 15.75 -0.92
N VAL A 95 0.04 16.10 -0.91
CA VAL A 95 -1.05 15.12 -0.93
C VAL A 95 -1.29 14.69 -2.38
N THR A 96 -0.99 13.43 -2.69
CA THR A 96 -1.24 12.85 -4.01
C THR A 96 -2.73 12.53 -4.21
N GLU A 97 -3.17 12.56 -5.47
CA GLU A 97 -4.50 12.15 -5.87
C GLU A 97 -4.48 10.69 -6.33
N VAL A 98 -5.53 9.93 -6.01
CA VAL A 98 -5.69 8.55 -6.47
C VAL A 98 -6.22 8.60 -7.91
N LYS A 99 -5.34 8.38 -8.88
CA LYS A 99 -5.65 8.48 -10.32
C LYS A 99 -5.82 7.11 -10.96
N THR A 100 -5.21 6.09 -10.37
CA THR A 100 -5.23 4.75 -10.92
C THR A 100 -6.61 4.12 -10.72
N VAL A 101 -7.32 3.93 -11.84
CA VAL A 101 -8.63 3.26 -11.85
C VAL A 101 -8.42 1.77 -12.12
N LEU A 102 -8.79 0.92 -11.16
CA LEU A 102 -8.72 -0.52 -11.33
C LEU A 102 -9.89 -1.03 -12.18
N PRO A 103 -9.66 -1.92 -13.15
CA PRO A 103 -10.75 -2.55 -13.87
C PRO A 103 -11.62 -3.33 -12.87
N ARG A 104 -12.95 -3.17 -12.95
CA ARG A 104 -13.87 -3.95 -12.14
C ARG A 104 -13.64 -5.43 -12.44
N CYS A 105 -13.31 -6.23 -11.43
CA CYS A 105 -13.24 -7.67 -11.58
C CYS A 105 -14.60 -8.18 -12.07
N LYS A 106 -14.66 -8.69 -13.30
CA LYS A 106 -15.78 -9.53 -13.75
C LYS A 106 -15.61 -10.91 -13.11
N PHE A 107 -15.73 -10.98 -11.79
CA PHE A 107 -15.87 -12.27 -11.14
C PHE A 107 -17.28 -12.75 -11.48
N ILE A 108 -17.39 -13.61 -12.50
CA ILE A 108 -18.58 -14.41 -12.73
C ILE A 108 -18.44 -15.59 -11.77
N PRO A 109 -19.19 -15.65 -10.66
CA PRO A 109 -19.19 -16.85 -9.83
C PRO A 109 -19.67 -18.02 -10.68
N HIS A 110 -18.78 -18.95 -10.99
CA HIS A 110 -19.17 -20.28 -11.41
C HIS A 110 -19.81 -20.94 -10.19
N ILE A 111 -21.14 -20.79 -10.07
CA ILE A 111 -21.94 -21.67 -9.22
C ILE A 111 -21.78 -23.05 -9.86
N PHE A 112 -21.05 -23.93 -9.18
CA PHE A 112 -20.95 -25.33 -9.56
C PHE A 112 -22.37 -25.88 -9.69
N THR A 113 -22.79 -26.17 -10.91
CA THR A 113 -23.97 -26.98 -11.17
C THR A 113 -23.67 -28.38 -10.63
N ASP A 114 -24.54 -28.87 -9.77
CA ASP A 114 -24.52 -30.18 -9.13
C ASP A 114 -24.79 -31.31 -10.15
N ASP A 115 -23.88 -31.50 -11.11
CA ASP A 115 -23.96 -32.54 -12.14
C ASP A 115 -22.77 -33.51 -12.02
N GLU A 116 -22.64 -34.17 -10.86
CA GLU A 116 -21.86 -35.40 -10.73
C GLU A 116 -22.55 -36.39 -9.78
N THR A 117 -23.84 -36.68 -10.01
CA THR A 117 -24.46 -37.85 -9.36
C THR A 117 -25.53 -38.52 -10.24
N ALA A 118 -25.08 -39.33 -11.20
CA ALA A 118 -25.79 -40.49 -11.75
C ALA A 118 -24.81 -41.22 -12.69
N GLY A 119 -24.52 -42.51 -12.66
CA GLY A 119 -25.01 -43.65 -11.91
C GLY A 119 -24.35 -44.87 -12.56
N CYS A 120 -23.59 -45.66 -11.78
CA CYS A 120 -23.15 -46.98 -12.22
C CYS A 120 -24.39 -47.86 -12.40
N SER A 121 -24.72 -48.21 -13.64
CA SER A 121 -25.53 -49.38 -14.00
C SER A 121 -25.22 -49.71 -15.46
N GLN A 122 -24.28 -50.63 -15.67
CA GLN A 122 -24.14 -51.31 -16.96
C GLN A 122 -25.02 -52.56 -16.94
N PRO A 123 -25.78 -52.86 -18.02
CA PRO A 123 -26.19 -54.22 -18.34
C PRO A 123 -25.02 -55.04 -18.89
#